data_AF-A0A7K3ZXT3-F1
#
_entry.id   AF-A0A7K3ZXT3-F1
#
_cell.length_a   1.000
_cell.length_b   1.000
_cell.length_c   1.000
_cell.angle_alpha   90.00
_cell.angle_beta   90.00
_cell.angle_gamma   90.00
#
_symmetry.space_group_name_H-M   'P 1'
#
loop_
_entity.id
_entity.type
_entity.pdbx_description
1 polymer ?
#
loop_
_entity_poly.entity_id
_entity_poly.type
_entity_poly.pdbx_seq_one_letter_code
_entity_poly.pdbx_strand_id
1 'polypeptide(L)'
;DGLWQLSDTATDVSENTEYDKMTIQTVTVDSIMMNNEDNDITLSNDKDISLMEGVRIKTADPSSEEGDVLRYYIYKEITEPGTYEIRGNVATGSATWTADEFAGFYYDIDDNIKTEELVATVTDRKLLEPDGVVYNTKAQADSFDFDAWGDFNVIGFLAEKYFAGYIDTPDSTDDILFEESDDEVVLSDEQLLKILVDNDDEMTVTSGTPLKMEEGYELGIKSIDIDGNKVYLELSKDGAVVDSKVISPSADNADMKDKTYYYKKDVGDSKDVVIVAAHFKNAFRGADQDLATIDGLWQLSDTATDVSENTEYDKMTIQTVTADSIMMNNEDNDITLSNDKDISLMEGVRIKTADPSSDEPADTLRWYIYKEVTIEGEGADAEPVAEAEAAAEEVEEAPVVEEAAAAAAVAAEEAVTETTEAAEEAVTETTEAAEEAVTETTEAAEEAANETAEAAKEAAPGFESIFAITGLLAVAYLVLGRRE
;
A
#
# COMPACT_ATOMS: atom_id res chain seq x y z
N ASP A 1 13.68 22.35 -36.71
CA ASP A 1 13.98 23.68 -36.13
C ASP A 1 14.72 23.49 -34.81
N GLY A 2 15.06 24.58 -34.10
CA GLY A 2 15.70 24.48 -32.79
C GLY A 2 15.64 25.82 -32.05
N LEU A 3 15.19 25.79 -30.80
CA LEU A 3 15.18 26.93 -29.89
C LEU A 3 16.08 26.59 -28.70
N TRP A 4 16.90 27.55 -28.27
CA TRP A 4 17.78 27.39 -27.11
C TRP A 4 17.89 28.72 -26.37
N GLN A 5 17.82 28.66 -25.05
CA GLN A 5 17.85 29.80 -24.15
C GLN A 5 18.52 29.36 -22.83
N LEU A 6 19.23 30.28 -22.19
CA LEU A 6 19.66 30.16 -20.79
C LEU A 6 18.84 31.13 -19.93
N SER A 7 18.82 30.89 -18.63
CA SER A 7 18.43 31.91 -17.65
C SER A 7 19.36 33.12 -17.75
N ASP A 8 18.84 34.30 -17.42
CA ASP A 8 19.66 35.51 -17.20
C ASP A 8 20.27 35.56 -15.78
N THR A 9 19.81 34.68 -14.90
CA THR A 9 20.35 34.44 -13.56
C THR A 9 21.40 33.33 -13.60
N ALA A 10 22.57 33.57 -13.00
CA ALA A 10 23.66 32.61 -12.92
C ALA A 10 23.92 32.21 -11.46
N THR A 11 24.07 30.90 -11.24
CA THR A 11 24.48 30.27 -9.98
C THR A 11 25.93 30.62 -9.64
N ASP A 12 26.24 31.03 -8.40
CA ASP A 12 27.61 31.24 -7.96
C ASP A 12 28.27 29.89 -7.62
N VAL A 13 29.45 29.66 -8.19
CA VAL A 13 30.22 28.43 -7.99
C VAL A 13 31.64 28.73 -7.48
N SER A 14 31.87 29.89 -6.87
CA SER A 14 33.19 30.23 -6.33
C SER A 14 33.60 29.33 -5.15
N GLU A 15 34.89 29.03 -5.05
CA GLU A 15 35.45 28.22 -3.96
C GLU A 15 35.11 28.87 -2.60
N ASN A 16 34.75 28.05 -1.62
CA ASN A 16 34.17 28.44 -0.32
C ASN A 16 32.73 29.01 -0.38
N THR A 17 31.97 28.80 -1.47
CA THR A 17 30.51 29.04 -1.46
C THR A 17 29.80 27.89 -0.73
N GLU A 18 28.97 28.23 0.26
CA GLU A 18 28.13 27.30 1.02
C GLU A 18 26.75 27.12 0.34
N TYR A 19 26.32 25.87 0.21
CA TYR A 19 24.98 25.45 -0.20
C TYR A 19 24.38 24.58 0.90
N ASP A 20 23.75 25.21 1.88
CA ASP A 20 23.31 24.60 3.15
C ASP A 20 24.46 23.85 3.85
N LYS A 21 24.53 22.51 3.74
CA LYS A 21 25.59 21.71 4.38
C LYS A 21 26.81 21.46 3.50
N MET A 22 26.72 21.78 2.21
CA MET A 22 27.74 21.44 1.22
C MET A 22 28.53 22.67 0.76
N THR A 23 29.83 22.68 0.97
CA THR A 23 30.76 23.77 0.62
C THR A 23 31.52 23.45 -0.67
N ILE A 24 31.62 24.39 -1.60
CA ILE A 24 32.42 24.24 -2.83
C ILE A 24 33.91 24.28 -2.49
N GLN A 25 34.61 23.19 -2.81
CA GLN A 25 36.03 22.99 -2.53
C GLN A 25 36.93 23.38 -3.69
N THR A 26 36.61 22.89 -4.89
CA THR A 26 37.41 23.15 -6.10
C THR A 26 36.53 23.24 -7.34
N VAL A 27 36.85 24.15 -8.25
CA VAL A 27 36.23 24.23 -9.58
C VAL A 27 37.28 24.13 -10.68
N THR A 28 37.05 23.23 -11.63
CA THR A 28 37.88 23.03 -12.82
C THR A 28 37.18 23.55 -14.09
N VAL A 29 37.67 23.17 -15.27
CA VAL A 29 37.01 23.48 -16.55
C VAL A 29 35.85 22.54 -16.89
N ASP A 30 35.69 21.47 -16.11
CA ASP A 30 34.87 20.29 -16.40
C ASP A 30 34.20 19.65 -15.16
N SER A 31 34.48 20.13 -13.95
CA SER A 31 33.94 19.60 -12.69
C SER A 31 33.86 20.64 -11.57
N ILE A 32 32.94 20.42 -10.64
CA ILE A 32 32.81 21.09 -9.35
C ILE A 32 32.89 19.98 -8.30
N MET A 33 33.65 20.21 -7.21
CA MET A 33 33.69 19.30 -6.06
C MET A 33 33.20 20.03 -4.82
N MET A 34 32.31 19.36 -4.06
CA MET A 34 31.72 19.85 -2.83
C MET A 34 31.89 18.79 -1.74
N ASN A 35 32.06 19.24 -0.49
CA ASN A 35 32.08 18.40 0.70
C ASN A 35 31.34 19.09 1.85
N ASN A 36 31.34 18.48 3.02
CA ASN A 36 30.72 19.02 4.23
C ASN A 36 31.76 19.56 5.25
N GLU A 37 32.83 20.24 4.80
CA GLU A 37 34.02 20.55 5.63
C GLU A 37 33.71 21.20 7.00
N ASP A 38 32.74 22.12 7.05
CA ASP A 38 32.33 22.81 8.28
C ASP A 38 31.00 22.26 8.89
N ASN A 39 30.44 21.20 8.30
CA ASN A 39 29.11 20.66 8.63
C ASN A 39 29.14 19.14 8.87
N ASP A 40 29.42 18.70 10.11
CA ASP A 40 29.26 17.28 10.48
C ASP A 40 27.81 16.82 10.32
N ILE A 41 27.55 15.89 9.39
CA ILE A 41 26.24 15.31 9.14
C ILE A 41 26.08 14.06 10.02
N THR A 42 25.46 14.23 11.18
CA THR A 42 25.02 13.11 12.02
C THR A 42 23.78 12.46 11.41
N LEU A 43 23.89 11.16 11.09
CA LEU A 43 22.74 10.32 10.80
C LEU A 43 22.28 9.64 12.09
N SER A 44 21.03 9.85 12.46
CA SER A 44 20.32 9.17 13.55
C SER A 44 18.89 8.91 13.08
N ASN A 45 18.17 8.02 13.75
CA ASN A 45 16.81 7.62 13.38
C ASN A 45 15.81 8.81 13.43
N ASP A 46 14.72 8.75 12.65
CA ASP A 46 13.70 9.81 12.47
C ASP A 46 14.26 11.16 11.96
N LYS A 47 15.12 11.21 10.93
CA LYS A 47 15.70 12.50 10.49
C LYS A 47 15.58 12.73 9.00
N ASP A 48 14.75 13.70 8.65
CA ASP A 48 14.86 14.46 7.41
C ASP A 48 15.94 15.55 7.55
N ILE A 49 16.95 15.47 6.69
CA ILE A 49 18.18 16.26 6.75
C ILE A 49 18.44 16.89 5.37
N SER A 50 18.18 18.19 5.23
CA SER A 50 18.65 18.96 4.08
C SER A 50 20.17 18.90 3.93
N LEU A 51 20.64 18.77 2.68
CA LEU A 51 22.06 18.79 2.30
C LEU A 51 22.41 20.04 1.49
N MET A 52 21.58 20.34 0.49
CA MET A 52 21.69 21.48 -0.44
C MET A 52 20.32 21.72 -1.09
N GLU A 53 20.18 22.76 -1.92
CA GLU A 53 18.89 23.17 -2.51
C GLU A 53 18.14 22.00 -3.18
N GLY A 54 17.00 21.63 -2.59
CA GLY A 54 16.13 20.55 -3.06
C GLY A 54 16.66 19.12 -2.89
N VAL A 55 17.80 18.89 -2.21
CA VAL A 55 18.38 17.55 -2.01
C VAL A 55 18.61 17.27 -0.52
N ARG A 56 18.09 16.14 -0.07
CA ARG A 56 17.89 15.81 1.35
C ARG A 56 18.19 14.34 1.63
N ILE A 57 18.34 13.97 2.90
CA ILE A 57 18.39 12.59 3.38
C ILE A 57 17.16 12.33 4.25
N LYS A 58 16.43 11.23 4.06
CA LYS A 58 15.58 10.66 5.13
C LYS A 58 16.36 9.50 5.75
N THR A 59 16.45 9.46 7.07
CA THR A 59 16.82 8.25 7.85
C THR A 59 15.56 7.56 8.36
N ALA A 60 15.66 6.25 8.56
CA ALA A 60 14.58 5.44 9.08
C ALA A 60 14.30 5.68 10.57
N ASP A 61 13.11 5.36 11.06
CA ASP A 61 12.81 5.18 12.49
C ASP A 61 12.33 3.75 12.79
N PRO A 62 13.24 2.74 12.71
CA PRO A 62 12.89 1.35 12.99
C PRO A 62 12.41 1.15 14.42
N SER A 63 11.50 0.20 14.60
CA SER A 63 10.95 -0.17 15.91
C SER A 63 12.04 -0.49 16.93
N SER A 64 11.73 -0.28 18.22
CA SER A 64 12.72 -0.47 19.29
C SER A 64 13.18 -1.92 19.48
N GLU A 65 12.51 -2.88 18.83
CA GLU A 65 12.86 -4.30 18.82
C GLU A 65 14.00 -4.62 17.81
N GLU A 66 14.08 -3.90 16.67
CA GLU A 66 15.21 -4.00 15.73
C GLU A 66 16.53 -3.47 16.33
N GLY A 67 16.44 -2.40 17.13
CA GLY A 67 17.57 -1.78 17.80
C GLY A 67 18.37 -0.80 16.94
N ASP A 68 19.71 -0.77 17.11
CA ASP A 68 20.62 0.22 16.49
C ASP A 68 20.84 -0.02 14.96
N VAL A 69 19.77 -0.04 14.17
CA VAL A 69 19.79 -0.18 12.70
C VAL A 69 19.78 1.21 12.05
N LEU A 70 20.76 1.49 11.17
CA LEU A 70 20.80 2.71 10.37
C LEU A 70 20.46 2.41 8.91
N ARG A 71 19.24 2.80 8.51
CA ARG A 71 18.77 2.85 7.13
C ARG A 71 18.56 4.32 6.73
N TYR A 72 18.95 4.69 5.51
CA TYR A 72 18.80 6.06 4.99
C TYR A 72 18.84 6.09 3.45
N TYR A 73 18.16 7.06 2.84
CA TYR A 73 18.27 7.37 1.42
C TYR A 73 18.50 8.86 1.16
N ILE A 74 19.05 9.19 -0.01
CA ILE A 74 19.06 10.56 -0.54
C ILE A 74 17.82 10.72 -1.43
N TYR A 75 17.14 11.86 -1.32
CA TYR A 75 15.96 12.16 -2.12
C TYR A 75 15.97 13.59 -2.65
N LYS A 76 15.15 13.84 -3.68
CA LYS A 76 14.95 15.20 -4.20
C LYS A 76 13.56 15.70 -3.79
N GLU A 77 13.52 16.77 -3.03
CA GLU A 77 12.27 17.44 -2.70
C GLU A 77 11.74 18.20 -3.93
N ILE A 78 10.48 17.97 -4.27
CA ILE A 78 9.75 18.67 -5.33
C ILE A 78 8.38 19.04 -4.75
N THR A 79 8.09 20.34 -4.70
CA THR A 79 6.85 20.91 -4.13
C THR A 79 6.18 21.91 -5.06
N GLU A 80 6.74 22.13 -6.26
CA GLU A 80 6.09 22.90 -7.31
C GLU A 80 5.01 22.05 -8.01
N PRO A 81 3.88 22.63 -8.44
CA PRO A 81 2.87 21.90 -9.20
C PRO A 81 3.34 21.53 -10.61
N GLY A 82 3.04 20.31 -11.04
CA GLY A 82 3.42 19.77 -12.35
C GLY A 82 3.50 18.25 -12.37
N THR A 83 3.75 17.68 -13.55
CA THR A 83 4.01 16.24 -13.72
C THR A 83 5.51 15.98 -13.78
N TYR A 84 5.98 15.05 -12.96
CA TYR A 84 7.39 14.72 -12.76
C TYR A 84 7.66 13.24 -13.05
N GLU A 85 8.90 12.96 -13.49
CA GLU A 85 9.40 11.62 -13.80
C GLU A 85 10.27 11.11 -12.65
N ILE A 86 9.80 10.09 -11.93
CA ILE A 86 10.63 9.28 -11.04
C ILE A 86 11.18 8.12 -11.88
N ARG A 87 12.48 8.09 -12.16
CA ARG A 87 13.10 7.07 -13.03
C ARG A 87 13.93 6.05 -12.26
N GLY A 88 13.94 4.82 -12.77
CA GLY A 88 14.89 3.79 -12.35
C GLY A 88 16.29 3.97 -12.95
N ASN A 89 17.18 3.04 -12.60
CA ASN A 89 18.53 2.94 -13.15
C ASN A 89 18.52 2.68 -14.66
N VAL A 90 19.51 3.22 -15.38
CA VAL A 90 19.58 3.15 -16.85
C VAL A 90 20.24 1.86 -17.32
N ALA A 91 19.49 1.05 -18.03
CA ALA A 91 19.93 -0.20 -18.66
C ALA A 91 20.49 0.03 -20.08
N THR A 92 21.44 -0.81 -20.47
CA THR A 92 22.02 -0.87 -21.85
C THR A 92 21.72 -2.18 -22.57
N GLY A 93 20.95 -3.06 -21.93
CA GLY A 93 20.52 -4.39 -22.39
C GLY A 93 19.43 -4.89 -21.46
N SER A 94 19.45 -6.19 -21.13
CA SER A 94 18.65 -6.74 -20.02
C SER A 94 19.00 -6.08 -18.67
N ALA A 95 18.03 -6.00 -17.76
CA ALA A 95 18.21 -5.47 -16.42
C ALA A 95 17.14 -6.02 -15.46
N THR A 96 17.39 -5.84 -14.17
CA THR A 96 16.41 -6.01 -13.08
C THR A 96 16.26 -4.69 -12.36
N TRP A 97 15.07 -4.38 -11.89
CA TRP A 97 14.81 -3.30 -10.95
C TRP A 97 14.03 -3.83 -9.75
N THR A 98 14.57 -3.59 -8.56
CA THR A 98 13.81 -3.57 -7.29
C THR A 98 13.62 -2.11 -6.85
N ALA A 99 13.06 -1.87 -5.67
CA ALA A 99 13.09 -0.55 -5.03
C ALA A 99 14.51 0.10 -5.00
N ASP A 100 15.57 -0.71 -4.80
CA ASP A 100 16.96 -0.22 -4.74
C ASP A 100 17.42 0.39 -6.08
N GLU A 101 16.86 -0.06 -7.20
CA GLU A 101 17.15 0.46 -8.54
C GLU A 101 16.07 1.38 -9.11
N PHE A 102 14.86 1.38 -8.54
CA PHE A 102 13.72 2.16 -9.00
C PHE A 102 12.83 2.61 -7.83
N ALA A 103 13.14 3.81 -7.32
CA ALA A 103 12.35 4.53 -6.30
C ALA A 103 10.95 4.99 -6.76
N GLY A 104 10.41 4.43 -7.84
CA GLY A 104 8.99 4.50 -8.15
C GLY A 104 8.19 3.38 -7.46
N PHE A 105 8.80 2.20 -7.27
CA PHE A 105 8.21 1.07 -6.54
C PHE A 105 8.03 1.37 -5.05
N TYR A 106 7.14 0.61 -4.41
CA TYR A 106 6.92 0.67 -2.96
C TYR A 106 8.19 0.26 -2.20
N TYR A 107 8.56 1.09 -1.23
CA TYR A 107 9.60 0.80 -0.25
C TYR A 107 9.21 1.44 1.07
N ASP A 108 9.04 0.62 2.10
CA ASP A 108 9.07 1.12 3.46
C ASP A 108 10.52 1.24 3.94
N ILE A 109 10.94 2.44 4.33
CA ILE A 109 12.29 2.68 4.84
C ILE A 109 12.41 2.37 6.32
N ASP A 110 11.29 2.31 7.05
CA ASP A 110 11.20 2.22 8.50
C ASP A 110 11.16 0.75 8.96
N ASP A 111 10.58 -0.15 8.14
CA ASP A 111 10.67 -1.62 8.30
C ASP A 111 11.38 -2.36 7.14
N ASN A 112 11.97 -1.61 6.20
CA ASN A 112 12.79 -2.13 5.08
C ASN A 112 12.00 -3.03 4.10
N ILE A 113 10.68 -2.91 4.11
CA ILE A 113 9.77 -3.72 3.29
C ILE A 113 9.87 -3.28 1.84
N LYS A 114 10.27 -4.21 0.96
CA LYS A 114 10.27 -4.04 -0.50
C LYS A 114 9.86 -5.34 -1.16
N THR A 115 8.81 -5.26 -1.94
CA THR A 115 7.99 -6.40 -2.37
C THR A 115 8.07 -6.63 -3.88
N GLU A 116 8.34 -5.58 -4.66
CA GLU A 116 8.34 -5.57 -6.13
C GLU A 116 9.72 -5.85 -6.76
N GLU A 117 9.76 -6.75 -7.75
CA GLU A 117 10.89 -6.97 -8.67
C GLU A 117 10.40 -6.98 -10.13
N LEU A 118 11.05 -6.23 -11.01
CA LEU A 118 10.82 -6.27 -12.45
C LEU A 118 12.10 -6.67 -13.20
N VAL A 119 12.06 -7.83 -13.86
CA VAL A 119 13.14 -8.40 -14.66
C VAL A 119 12.82 -8.23 -16.14
N ALA A 120 13.74 -7.67 -16.92
CA ALA A 120 13.56 -7.47 -18.36
C ALA A 120 14.68 -8.11 -19.19
N THR A 121 14.32 -8.99 -20.12
CA THR A 121 15.22 -9.77 -20.97
C THR A 121 15.24 -9.23 -22.40
N VAL A 122 16.28 -8.46 -22.75
CA VAL A 122 16.42 -7.87 -24.09
C VAL A 122 17.02 -8.86 -25.08
N THR A 123 16.27 -9.22 -26.13
CA THR A 123 16.71 -9.99 -27.30
C THR A 123 16.49 -9.16 -28.57
N ASP A 124 17.53 -8.92 -29.37
CA ASP A 124 17.48 -8.15 -30.62
C ASP A 124 16.72 -6.80 -30.52
N ARG A 125 16.90 -6.09 -29.39
CA ARG A 125 16.20 -4.85 -29.00
C ARG A 125 14.68 -5.00 -28.83
N LYS A 126 14.21 -6.19 -28.48
CA LYS A 126 12.86 -6.47 -28.00
C LYS A 126 12.86 -7.06 -26.60
N LEU A 127 11.73 -6.90 -25.92
CA LEU A 127 11.29 -7.70 -24.79
C LEU A 127 10.24 -8.64 -25.40
N LEU A 128 10.63 -9.89 -25.67
CA LEU A 128 9.82 -10.85 -26.42
C LEU A 128 8.76 -11.48 -25.52
N GLU A 129 7.55 -11.71 -26.02
CA GLU A 129 6.54 -12.49 -25.28
C GLU A 129 7.01 -13.94 -24.98
N PRO A 130 6.58 -14.56 -23.87
CA PRO A 130 5.85 -13.97 -22.75
C PRO A 130 6.77 -13.43 -21.65
N ASP A 131 8.03 -13.89 -21.55
CA ASP A 131 8.95 -13.62 -20.41
C ASP A 131 10.03 -12.53 -20.71
N GLY A 132 9.72 -11.61 -21.64
CA GLY A 132 10.59 -10.48 -22.00
C GLY A 132 10.59 -9.39 -20.93
N VAL A 133 9.48 -9.25 -20.22
CA VAL A 133 9.34 -8.60 -18.92
C VAL A 133 8.61 -9.58 -18.02
N VAL A 134 9.15 -9.80 -16.83
CA VAL A 134 8.46 -10.47 -15.72
C VAL A 134 8.46 -9.53 -14.54
N TYR A 135 7.29 -9.24 -14.00
CA TYR A 135 7.10 -8.51 -12.76
C TYR A 135 6.60 -9.50 -11.69
N ASN A 136 7.32 -9.58 -10.58
CA ASN A 136 6.92 -10.34 -9.41
C ASN A 136 6.66 -9.34 -8.28
N THR A 137 5.62 -9.57 -7.50
CA THR A 137 5.50 -8.96 -6.18
C THR A 137 5.17 -10.01 -5.13
N LYS A 138 5.76 -9.87 -3.95
CA LYS A 138 5.60 -10.80 -2.83
C LYS A 138 5.24 -10.04 -1.56
N ALA A 139 4.16 -10.45 -0.91
CA ALA A 139 3.76 -9.88 0.37
C ALA A 139 4.81 -10.09 1.47
N GLN A 140 4.88 -9.13 2.40
CA GLN A 140 5.72 -9.16 3.59
C GLN A 140 4.88 -8.73 4.79
N ALA A 141 5.26 -9.17 5.99
CA ALA A 141 4.64 -8.68 7.21
C ALA A 141 5.01 -7.20 7.44
N ASP A 142 4.03 -6.43 7.89
CA ASP A 142 4.04 -5.01 8.22
C ASP A 142 3.22 -4.90 9.53
N SER A 143 3.66 -4.11 10.50
CA SER A 143 2.91 -3.94 11.76
C SER A 143 1.98 -2.72 11.64
N PHE A 144 0.86 -2.71 12.38
CA PHE A 144 0.05 -1.49 12.48
C PHE A 144 0.79 -0.39 13.25
N ASP A 145 0.56 0.88 12.91
CA ASP A 145 1.03 2.02 13.72
C ASP A 145 0.57 1.87 15.19
N PHE A 146 -0.62 1.30 15.39
CA PHE A 146 -1.09 0.84 16.69
C PHE A 146 -0.66 -0.62 16.96
N ASP A 147 0.59 -0.82 17.38
CA ASP A 147 1.27 -2.10 17.72
C ASP A 147 0.34 -3.23 18.21
N ALA A 148 -0.61 -2.89 19.10
CA ALA A 148 -1.43 -3.86 19.82
C ALA A 148 -2.52 -4.53 18.97
N TRP A 149 -2.72 -4.13 17.72
CA TRP A 149 -3.54 -4.87 16.74
C TRP A 149 -2.75 -5.97 15.99
N GLY A 150 -1.44 -6.09 16.19
CA GLY A 150 -0.60 -7.13 15.57
C GLY A 150 -0.07 -6.74 14.19
N ASP A 151 -0.04 -7.70 13.26
CA ASP A 151 0.58 -7.56 11.95
C ASP A 151 -0.41 -7.79 10.79
N PHE A 152 -0.04 -7.29 9.61
CA PHE A 152 -0.71 -7.56 8.33
C PHE A 152 0.30 -7.83 7.20
N ASN A 153 -0.17 -8.46 6.14
CA ASN A 153 0.57 -8.66 4.90
C ASN A 153 0.40 -7.41 4.02
N VAL A 154 1.47 -6.61 3.90
CA VAL A 154 1.56 -5.55 2.90
C VAL A 154 2.11 -6.11 1.58
N ILE A 155 1.63 -5.59 0.46
CA ILE A 155 2.19 -5.85 -0.86
C ILE A 155 2.28 -4.56 -1.67
N GLY A 156 3.34 -4.43 -2.47
CA GLY A 156 3.46 -3.37 -3.46
C GLY A 156 2.89 -3.88 -4.76
N PHE A 157 1.93 -3.18 -5.36
CA PHE A 157 1.36 -3.59 -6.65
C PHE A 157 1.25 -2.39 -7.57
N LEU A 158 1.75 -2.52 -8.81
CA LEU A 158 1.78 -1.45 -9.81
C LEU A 158 2.40 -0.14 -9.27
N ALA A 159 3.42 -0.27 -8.41
CA ALA A 159 4.10 0.81 -7.72
C ALA A 159 3.28 1.59 -6.66
N GLU A 160 2.27 1.00 -6.01
CA GLU A 160 1.52 1.56 -4.86
C GLU A 160 1.45 0.56 -3.67
N LYS A 161 1.22 1.04 -2.42
CA LYS A 161 1.04 0.21 -1.20
C LYS A 161 -0.39 -0.36 -1.13
N TYR A 162 -0.50 -1.68 -0.92
CA TYR A 162 -1.76 -2.41 -0.73
C TYR A 162 -1.70 -3.37 0.47
N PHE A 163 -2.88 -3.69 0.99
CA PHE A 163 -3.13 -4.76 1.95
C PHE A 163 -3.50 -6.06 1.21
N ALA A 164 -2.87 -7.16 1.61
CA ALA A 164 -3.10 -8.51 1.08
C ALA A 164 -3.77 -9.48 2.09
N GLY A 165 -3.75 -9.15 3.39
CA GLY A 165 -4.39 -9.95 4.44
C GLY A 165 -3.93 -9.61 5.86
N TYR A 166 -4.71 -9.95 6.87
CA TYR A 166 -4.30 -9.90 8.29
C TYR A 166 -3.40 -11.09 8.66
N ILE A 167 -2.71 -11.03 9.81
CA ILE A 167 -1.84 -12.10 10.32
C ILE A 167 -2.27 -12.51 11.74
N ASP A 168 -2.51 -13.82 11.94
CA ASP A 168 -2.68 -14.49 13.24
C ASP A 168 -1.49 -14.15 14.16
N THR A 169 -1.76 -13.55 15.33
CA THR A 169 -0.76 -13.30 16.37
C THR A 169 -0.82 -14.41 17.43
N PRO A 170 0.06 -15.44 17.39
CA PRO A 170 -0.21 -16.68 18.14
C PRO A 170 -0.17 -16.50 19.66
N ASP A 171 -1.13 -17.15 20.34
CA ASP A 171 -1.42 -16.99 21.77
C ASP A 171 -1.92 -15.58 22.21
N SER A 172 -2.29 -14.70 21.27
CA SER A 172 -2.96 -13.40 21.51
C SER A 172 -4.50 -13.51 21.47
N THR A 173 -5.17 -12.39 21.77
CA THR A 173 -6.57 -12.06 21.40
C THR A 173 -6.77 -10.56 21.16
N ASP A 174 -5.68 -9.79 21.06
CA ASP A 174 -5.71 -8.33 20.88
C ASP A 174 -5.59 -7.93 19.39
N ASP A 175 -5.20 -8.89 18.54
CA ASP A 175 -5.27 -8.91 17.07
C ASP A 175 -6.71 -9.00 16.54
N ILE A 176 -7.58 -8.15 17.09
CA ILE A 176 -9.03 -8.13 16.88
C ILE A 176 -9.45 -7.81 15.43
N LEU A 177 -8.52 -7.34 14.58
CA LEU A 177 -8.73 -7.13 13.14
C LEU A 177 -8.66 -8.47 12.37
N PHE A 178 -7.76 -9.37 12.79
CA PHE A 178 -7.68 -10.76 12.31
C PHE A 178 -8.86 -11.57 12.86
N GLU A 179 -8.98 -11.69 14.19
CA GLU A 179 -9.97 -12.53 14.90
C GLU A 179 -11.45 -12.21 14.60
N GLU A 180 -11.75 -11.03 14.06
CA GLU A 180 -13.11 -10.67 13.63
C GLU A 180 -13.34 -10.72 12.12
N SER A 181 -12.33 -10.89 11.26
CA SER A 181 -12.55 -11.02 9.81
C SER A 181 -12.99 -12.46 9.45
N ASP A 182 -13.90 -12.64 8.48
CA ASP A 182 -14.33 -13.99 8.05
C ASP A 182 -13.44 -14.55 6.92
N ASP A 183 -12.96 -13.70 6.00
CA ASP A 183 -11.87 -14.01 5.06
C ASP A 183 -10.67 -13.09 5.37
N GLU A 184 -9.65 -13.61 6.05
CA GLU A 184 -8.58 -12.79 6.62
C GLU A 184 -7.49 -12.42 5.59
N VAL A 185 -7.32 -13.23 4.54
CA VAL A 185 -6.27 -13.06 3.51
C VAL A 185 -6.89 -12.82 2.13
N VAL A 186 -7.29 -11.57 1.87
CA VAL A 186 -8.00 -11.13 0.64
C VAL A 186 -7.27 -11.46 -0.67
N LEU A 187 -5.93 -11.58 -0.66
CA LEU A 187 -5.15 -12.02 -1.82
C LEU A 187 -5.44 -13.48 -2.21
N SER A 188 -5.99 -14.29 -1.30
CA SER A 188 -6.45 -15.66 -1.60
C SER A 188 -7.70 -15.70 -2.48
N ASP A 189 -8.49 -14.61 -2.49
CA ASP A 189 -9.64 -14.39 -3.37
C ASP A 189 -9.25 -13.57 -4.63
N GLU A 190 -7.95 -13.59 -4.97
CA GLU A 190 -7.36 -12.88 -6.11
C GLU A 190 -7.65 -11.36 -6.15
N GLN A 191 -7.65 -10.70 -4.97
CA GLN A 191 -7.87 -9.25 -4.89
C GLN A 191 -7.00 -8.54 -3.83
N LEU A 192 -6.82 -7.23 -3.99
CA LEU A 192 -6.09 -6.36 -3.07
C LEU A 192 -6.93 -5.17 -2.61
N LEU A 193 -6.73 -4.73 -1.36
CA LEU A 193 -7.37 -3.53 -0.81
C LEU A 193 -6.35 -2.42 -0.60
N LYS A 194 -6.71 -1.15 -0.88
CA LYS A 194 -5.82 -0.02 -0.59
C LYS A 194 -5.86 0.30 0.90
N ILE A 195 -4.69 0.50 1.50
CA ILE A 195 -4.57 1.08 2.84
C ILE A 195 -4.81 2.59 2.68
N LEU A 196 -5.80 3.11 3.41
CA LEU A 196 -6.21 4.52 3.35
C LEU A 196 -5.79 5.29 4.60
N VAL A 197 -5.85 4.63 5.76
CA VAL A 197 -5.34 5.13 7.03
C VAL A 197 -4.72 3.98 7.81
N ASP A 198 -3.51 4.21 8.31
CA ASP A 198 -2.91 3.56 9.48
C ASP A 198 -2.32 4.72 10.31
N ASN A 199 -2.55 4.74 11.63
CA ASN A 199 -2.18 5.85 12.52
C ASN A 199 -2.46 5.55 14.02
N ASP A 200 -1.58 5.99 14.93
CA ASP A 200 -1.77 5.90 16.40
C ASP A 200 -2.01 7.23 17.14
N ASP A 201 -1.96 8.39 16.45
CA ASP A 201 -2.03 9.72 17.07
C ASP A 201 -3.27 9.92 17.98
N GLU A 202 -3.09 10.66 19.09
CA GLU A 202 -4.19 10.97 20.04
C GLU A 202 -5.24 11.93 19.44
N MET A 203 -6.20 11.39 18.69
CA MET A 203 -7.34 12.13 18.15
C MET A 203 -8.46 12.32 19.19
N THR A 204 -9.18 13.43 19.11
CA THR A 204 -10.32 13.73 19.99
C THR A 204 -11.63 13.86 19.20
N VAL A 205 -12.55 12.92 19.42
CA VAL A 205 -13.89 12.90 18.80
C VAL A 205 -14.93 13.44 19.79
N THR A 206 -15.97 14.13 19.30
CA THR A 206 -17.06 14.61 20.16
C THR A 206 -18.44 14.34 19.56
N SER A 207 -19.47 14.35 20.39
CA SER A 207 -20.88 14.21 19.95
C SER A 207 -21.41 15.38 19.11
N GLY A 208 -20.59 16.38 18.78
CA GLY A 208 -20.90 17.44 17.82
C GLY A 208 -19.96 17.51 16.61
N THR A 209 -18.88 16.73 16.61
CA THR A 209 -17.87 16.66 15.55
C THR A 209 -17.45 15.19 15.39
N PRO A 210 -17.99 14.47 14.39
CA PRO A 210 -17.55 13.10 14.10
C PRO A 210 -16.11 13.09 13.59
N LEU A 211 -15.45 11.94 13.73
CA LEU A 211 -14.20 11.66 13.02
C LEU A 211 -14.54 11.51 11.53
N LYS A 212 -13.83 12.24 10.67
CA LYS A 212 -13.87 12.07 9.22
C LYS A 212 -12.78 11.09 8.81
N MET A 213 -13.12 10.23 7.85
CA MET A 213 -12.26 9.21 7.26
C MET A 213 -12.32 9.33 5.74
N GLU A 214 -11.49 8.57 5.04
CA GLU A 214 -11.45 8.55 3.57
C GLU A 214 -12.73 7.91 2.99
N GLU A 215 -12.92 8.06 1.67
CA GLU A 215 -14.08 7.52 0.93
C GLU A 215 -15.46 7.96 1.47
N GLY A 216 -15.54 9.09 2.19
CA GLY A 216 -16.80 9.64 2.67
C GLY A 216 -17.34 8.96 3.94
N TYR A 217 -16.51 8.19 4.65
CA TYR A 217 -16.85 7.62 5.96
C TYR A 217 -16.76 8.66 7.10
N GLU A 218 -17.71 8.63 8.03
CA GLU A 218 -17.70 9.43 9.27
C GLU A 218 -18.16 8.59 10.48
N LEU A 219 -17.37 8.59 11.56
CA LEU A 219 -17.66 7.89 12.83
C LEU A 219 -18.05 8.90 13.92
N GLY A 220 -19.28 8.80 14.42
CA GLY A 220 -19.85 9.76 15.36
C GLY A 220 -20.30 9.18 16.70
N ILE A 221 -19.92 9.84 17.80
CA ILE A 221 -20.45 9.57 19.14
C ILE A 221 -21.91 10.04 19.21
N LYS A 222 -22.84 9.11 19.44
CA LYS A 222 -24.27 9.44 19.61
C LYS A 222 -24.65 9.71 21.06
N SER A 223 -24.08 8.96 21.99
CA SER A 223 -24.24 9.17 23.43
C SER A 223 -23.27 8.31 24.23
N ILE A 224 -22.75 8.85 25.33
CA ILE A 224 -22.14 8.08 26.41
C ILE A 224 -23.21 7.77 27.47
N ASP A 225 -23.09 6.64 28.19
CA ASP A 225 -23.99 6.26 29.27
C ASP A 225 -23.80 7.11 30.55
N ILE A 226 -24.62 6.87 31.58
CA ILE A 226 -24.64 7.73 32.79
C ILE A 226 -23.37 7.53 33.63
N ASP A 227 -22.82 6.31 33.64
CA ASP A 227 -21.65 5.96 34.43
C ASP A 227 -20.33 6.36 33.72
N GLY A 228 -20.38 6.63 32.40
CA GLY A 228 -19.25 7.12 31.59
C GLY A 228 -18.51 6.02 30.84
N ASN A 229 -18.93 4.76 31.00
CA ASN A 229 -18.17 3.59 30.59
C ASN A 229 -18.51 3.14 29.17
N LYS A 230 -19.75 3.38 28.70
CA LYS A 230 -20.24 2.88 27.41
C LYS A 230 -20.46 3.99 26.40
N VAL A 231 -19.91 3.83 25.20
CA VAL A 231 -20.06 4.76 24.08
C VAL A 231 -20.94 4.09 23.03
N TYR A 232 -22.06 4.74 22.67
CA TYR A 232 -22.82 4.37 21.48
C TYR A 232 -22.30 5.16 20.28
N LEU A 233 -21.74 4.43 19.32
CA LEU A 233 -21.14 4.92 18.08
C LEU A 233 -22.04 4.61 16.89
N GLU A 234 -21.96 5.44 15.87
CA GLU A 234 -22.61 5.23 14.58
C GLU A 234 -21.62 5.60 13.46
N LEU A 235 -21.40 4.66 12.53
CA LEU A 235 -20.63 4.87 11.32
C LEU A 235 -21.59 5.18 10.17
N SER A 236 -21.24 6.19 9.38
CA SER A 236 -21.97 6.57 8.18
C SER A 236 -21.04 6.67 6.99
N LYS A 237 -21.53 6.37 5.79
CA LYS A 237 -20.89 6.67 4.50
C LYS A 237 -21.81 7.60 3.71
N ASP A 238 -21.27 8.69 3.16
CA ASP A 238 -22.02 9.69 2.39
C ASP A 238 -23.26 10.27 3.13
N GLY A 239 -23.18 10.32 4.47
CA GLY A 239 -24.28 10.75 5.35
C GLY A 239 -25.39 9.73 5.57
N ALA A 240 -25.29 8.51 5.03
CA ALA A 240 -26.16 7.39 5.32
C ALA A 240 -25.53 6.46 6.37
N VAL A 241 -26.30 6.04 7.38
CA VAL A 241 -25.83 5.12 8.43
C VAL A 241 -25.59 3.74 7.85
N VAL A 242 -24.39 3.18 8.08
CA VAL A 242 -23.99 1.83 7.63
C VAL A 242 -23.82 0.85 8.80
N ASP A 243 -23.42 1.33 9.99
CA ASP A 243 -23.33 0.53 11.21
C ASP A 243 -23.58 1.37 12.48
N SER A 244 -23.95 0.70 13.58
CA SER A 244 -23.93 1.30 14.92
C SER A 244 -23.61 0.27 16.00
N LYS A 245 -22.64 0.57 16.87
CA LYS A 245 -22.06 -0.34 17.87
C LYS A 245 -22.01 0.32 19.24
N VAL A 246 -22.03 -0.48 20.31
CA VAL A 246 -21.71 -0.01 21.67
C VAL A 246 -20.39 -0.64 22.10
N ILE A 247 -19.41 0.20 22.42
CA ILE A 247 -18.12 -0.20 23.01
C ILE A 247 -18.07 0.24 24.49
N SER A 248 -17.16 -0.34 25.28
CA SER A 248 -17.01 -0.08 26.72
C SER A 248 -15.59 0.37 27.15
N PRO A 249 -14.93 1.31 26.44
CA PRO A 249 -13.48 1.55 26.57
C PRO A 249 -13.00 2.00 27.94
N SER A 250 -13.90 2.51 28.80
CA SER A 250 -13.60 2.96 30.16
C SER A 250 -14.19 2.07 31.25
N ALA A 251 -14.58 0.83 30.92
CA ALA A 251 -15.03 -0.16 31.90
C ALA A 251 -13.87 -0.78 32.71
N ASP A 252 -14.16 -1.21 33.94
CA ASP A 252 -13.21 -1.92 34.80
C ASP A 252 -12.73 -3.22 34.13
N ASN A 253 -11.44 -3.28 33.78
CA ASN A 253 -10.79 -4.40 33.08
C ASN A 253 -11.24 -4.60 31.61
N ALA A 254 -11.64 -3.54 30.91
CA ALA A 254 -11.87 -3.58 29.45
C ALA A 254 -10.65 -4.17 28.70
N ASP A 255 -10.89 -5.16 27.84
CA ASP A 255 -9.92 -5.77 26.94
C ASP A 255 -9.80 -4.98 25.62
N MET A 256 -9.17 -5.52 24.57
CA MET A 256 -9.07 -4.87 23.26
C MET A 256 -10.43 -4.76 22.55
N LYS A 257 -11.29 -5.77 22.72
CA LYS A 257 -12.61 -5.87 22.06
C LYS A 257 -13.65 -4.93 22.69
N ASP A 258 -13.55 -4.68 24.00
CA ASP A 258 -14.31 -3.64 24.69
C ASP A 258 -13.88 -2.22 24.28
N LYS A 259 -12.65 -2.01 23.79
CA LYS A 259 -12.12 -0.70 23.36
C LYS A 259 -12.24 -0.42 21.86
N THR A 260 -12.18 -1.46 21.03
CA THR A 260 -12.08 -1.32 19.57
C THR A 260 -13.47 -1.26 18.92
N TYR A 261 -13.79 -0.10 18.34
CA TYR A 261 -14.80 -0.06 17.29
C TYR A 261 -14.22 -0.73 16.03
N TYR A 262 -15.00 -1.56 15.37
CA TYR A 262 -14.65 -2.12 14.07
C TYR A 262 -15.92 -2.30 13.24
N TYR A 263 -15.80 -2.14 11.92
CA TYR A 263 -16.84 -2.34 10.93
C TYR A 263 -16.37 -3.34 9.88
N LYS A 264 -17.23 -4.34 9.63
CA LYS A 264 -16.97 -5.43 8.68
C LYS A 264 -17.76 -5.24 7.40
N LYS A 265 -17.21 -5.66 6.27
CA LYS A 265 -17.86 -5.53 4.97
C LYS A 265 -17.40 -6.60 3.98
N ASP A 266 -18.35 -7.08 3.18
CA ASP A 266 -18.07 -7.71 1.88
C ASP A 266 -17.42 -6.68 0.93
N VAL A 267 -16.18 -6.93 0.52
CA VAL A 267 -15.47 -6.12 -0.49
C VAL A 267 -14.98 -7.06 -1.58
N GLY A 268 -15.48 -6.85 -2.80
CA GLY A 268 -15.32 -7.80 -3.89
C GLY A 268 -15.84 -9.19 -3.51
N ASP A 269 -15.03 -10.23 -3.71
CA ASP A 269 -15.43 -11.61 -3.42
C ASP A 269 -15.15 -12.05 -1.97
N SER A 270 -14.15 -11.49 -1.27
CA SER A 270 -13.95 -11.72 0.19
C SER A 270 -15.14 -11.24 1.03
N LYS A 271 -15.42 -11.91 2.14
CA LYS A 271 -16.60 -11.75 2.99
C LYS A 271 -16.24 -11.13 4.33
N ASP A 272 -17.12 -10.24 4.80
CA ASP A 272 -17.14 -9.81 6.21
C ASP A 272 -15.75 -9.38 6.77
N VAL A 273 -14.93 -8.74 5.93
CA VAL A 273 -13.56 -8.27 6.24
C VAL A 273 -13.64 -7.00 7.09
N VAL A 274 -12.83 -6.87 8.15
CA VAL A 274 -12.70 -5.59 8.87
C VAL A 274 -12.07 -4.55 7.95
N ILE A 275 -12.76 -3.43 7.67
CA ILE A 275 -12.25 -2.36 6.79
C ILE A 275 -12.18 -0.98 7.45
N VAL A 276 -12.75 -0.82 8.64
CA VAL A 276 -12.55 0.35 9.50
C VAL A 276 -12.40 -0.14 10.92
N ALA A 277 -11.35 0.26 11.63
CA ALA A 277 -11.19 0.05 13.06
C ALA A 277 -10.72 1.33 13.76
N ALA A 278 -11.15 1.52 15.00
CA ALA A 278 -10.75 2.64 15.84
C ALA A 278 -10.64 2.18 17.30
N HIS A 279 -9.44 2.27 17.87
CA HIS A 279 -9.17 1.98 19.27
C HIS A 279 -9.46 3.23 20.12
N PHE A 280 -10.21 3.08 21.22
CA PHE A 280 -10.57 4.18 22.09
C PHE A 280 -9.84 4.10 23.44
N LYS A 281 -8.76 4.88 23.60
CA LYS A 281 -8.04 5.11 24.88
C LYS A 281 -8.97 5.30 26.08
N ASN A 282 -9.98 6.16 25.91
CA ASN A 282 -10.95 6.51 26.95
C ASN A 282 -12.17 7.24 26.36
N ALA A 283 -13.25 7.30 27.14
CA ALA A 283 -14.41 8.14 26.85
C ALA A 283 -14.84 8.96 28.08
N PHE A 284 -15.39 10.14 27.85
CA PHE A 284 -15.82 11.07 28.89
C PHE A 284 -17.17 11.73 28.59
N ARG A 285 -18.14 11.50 29.48
CA ARG A 285 -19.45 12.16 29.46
C ARG A 285 -19.35 13.60 29.97
N GLY A 286 -19.41 14.58 29.07
CA GLY A 286 -19.41 15.99 29.44
C GLY A 286 -20.79 16.51 29.87
N ALA A 287 -20.83 17.79 30.26
CA ALA A 287 -22.08 18.47 30.63
C ALA A 287 -22.87 18.96 29.40
N ASP A 288 -22.16 19.35 28.34
CA ASP A 288 -22.72 19.95 27.12
C ASP A 288 -22.47 19.10 25.86
N GLN A 289 -21.39 18.31 25.83
CA GLN A 289 -21.04 17.36 24.76
C GLN A 289 -20.36 16.12 25.36
N ASP A 290 -20.56 14.96 24.73
CA ASP A 290 -19.78 13.75 25.03
C ASP A 290 -18.48 13.75 24.19
N LEU A 291 -17.40 13.18 24.73
CA LEU A 291 -16.05 13.19 24.15
C LEU A 291 -15.42 11.79 24.26
N ALA A 292 -14.56 11.42 23.31
CA ALA A 292 -13.67 10.28 23.46
C ALA A 292 -12.31 10.54 22.80
N THR A 293 -11.26 9.88 23.32
CA THR A 293 -9.93 9.86 22.72
C THR A 293 -9.76 8.57 21.93
N ILE A 294 -9.32 8.70 20.69
CA ILE A 294 -8.82 7.62 19.83
C ILE A 294 -7.30 7.71 19.82
N ASP A 295 -6.63 6.58 19.75
CA ASP A 295 -5.16 6.43 19.71
C ASP A 295 -4.80 5.16 18.94
N GLY A 296 -5.33 5.05 17.72
CA GLY A 296 -5.31 3.87 16.86
C GLY A 296 -6.47 3.91 15.87
N LEU A 297 -6.18 4.11 14.58
CA LEU A 297 -7.16 4.29 13.51
C LEU A 297 -6.70 3.58 12.23
N TRP A 298 -7.46 2.58 11.81
CA TRP A 298 -7.20 1.79 10.60
C TRP A 298 -8.36 1.91 9.60
N GLN A 299 -8.03 2.09 8.33
CA GLN A 299 -8.99 2.10 7.23
C GLN A 299 -8.42 1.45 5.96
N LEU A 300 -9.18 0.49 5.42
CA LEU A 300 -9.05 -0.03 4.07
C LEU A 300 -10.08 0.60 3.13
N SER A 301 -9.75 0.67 1.84
CA SER A 301 -10.71 1.01 0.79
C SER A 301 -11.82 -0.03 0.69
N ASP A 302 -13.05 0.44 0.51
CA ASP A 302 -14.21 -0.44 0.32
C ASP A 302 -14.43 -0.85 -1.15
N THR A 303 -13.41 -0.62 -1.98
CA THR A 303 -13.30 -0.99 -3.40
C THR A 303 -12.06 -1.88 -3.62
N ALA A 304 -12.30 -3.10 -4.09
CA ALA A 304 -11.23 -4.04 -4.41
C ALA A 304 -10.48 -3.68 -5.70
N THR A 305 -9.19 -4.03 -5.72
CA THR A 305 -8.36 -4.09 -6.94
C THR A 305 -8.26 -5.55 -7.37
N ASP A 306 -8.80 -5.87 -8.54
CA ASP A 306 -8.76 -7.20 -9.15
C ASP A 306 -7.33 -7.61 -9.48
N VAL A 307 -6.89 -8.78 -9.02
CA VAL A 307 -5.62 -9.41 -9.42
C VAL A 307 -5.80 -10.85 -9.91
N SER A 308 -6.99 -11.23 -10.41
CA SER A 308 -7.27 -12.56 -11.00
C SER A 308 -6.25 -13.00 -12.05
N GLU A 309 -5.96 -14.31 -12.09
CA GLU A 309 -5.23 -14.91 -13.21
C GLU A 309 -5.88 -14.52 -14.56
N ASN A 310 -5.05 -14.14 -15.53
CA ASN A 310 -5.40 -13.60 -16.86
C ASN A 310 -5.92 -12.15 -16.90
N THR A 311 -5.95 -11.39 -15.79
CA THR A 311 -6.28 -9.94 -15.85
C THR A 311 -5.15 -9.13 -16.49
N GLU A 312 -5.52 -8.25 -17.45
CA GLU A 312 -4.60 -7.45 -18.28
C GLU A 312 -4.37 -6.03 -17.72
N TYR A 313 -3.10 -5.62 -17.59
CA TYR A 313 -2.66 -4.27 -17.25
C TYR A 313 -1.73 -3.72 -18.36
N ASP A 314 -2.34 -3.09 -19.38
CA ASP A 314 -1.72 -2.55 -20.60
C ASP A 314 -0.94 -3.58 -21.44
N LYS A 315 0.27 -3.98 -21.04
CA LYS A 315 1.11 -4.99 -21.72
C LYS A 315 1.58 -6.11 -20.80
N MET A 316 1.15 -6.08 -19.53
CA MET A 316 1.46 -7.08 -18.53
C MET A 316 0.18 -7.83 -18.16
N THR A 317 0.21 -9.16 -18.18
CA THR A 317 -0.94 -10.01 -17.85
C THR A 317 -0.60 -10.81 -16.60
N ILE A 318 -1.53 -10.91 -15.65
CA ILE A 318 -1.35 -11.75 -14.45
C ILE A 318 -1.34 -13.23 -14.86
N GLN A 319 -0.30 -13.94 -14.45
CA GLN A 319 -0.03 -15.33 -14.82
C GLN A 319 -0.28 -16.32 -13.69
N THR A 320 0.01 -15.92 -12.45
CA THR A 320 -0.21 -16.74 -11.25
C THR A 320 -0.45 -15.87 -10.03
N VAL A 321 -1.41 -16.28 -9.19
CA VAL A 321 -1.62 -15.73 -7.84
C VAL A 321 -1.36 -16.81 -6.80
N THR A 322 -0.75 -16.44 -5.68
CA THR A 322 -0.75 -17.19 -4.42
C THR A 322 -1.21 -16.26 -3.30
N ALA A 323 -1.61 -16.83 -2.16
CA ALA A 323 -1.98 -16.07 -0.96
C ALA A 323 -0.89 -15.11 -0.42
N ASP A 324 0.31 -15.12 -1.01
CA ASP A 324 1.46 -14.30 -0.63
C ASP A 324 2.27 -13.73 -1.82
N SER A 325 1.83 -13.89 -3.09
CA SER A 325 2.53 -13.34 -4.26
C SER A 325 1.69 -13.25 -5.55
N ILE A 326 2.08 -12.33 -6.43
CA ILE A 326 1.52 -12.15 -7.78
C ILE A 326 2.67 -12.16 -8.78
N MET A 327 2.52 -12.86 -9.90
CA MET A 327 3.44 -12.78 -11.04
C MET A 327 2.71 -12.36 -12.31
N MET A 328 3.30 -11.40 -13.02
CA MET A 328 2.85 -10.89 -14.31
C MET A 328 3.98 -11.00 -15.34
N ASN A 329 3.65 -11.28 -16.59
CA ASN A 329 4.60 -11.20 -17.71
C ASN A 329 3.97 -10.55 -18.94
N ASN A 330 4.72 -10.37 -20.03
CA ASN A 330 4.26 -9.73 -21.26
C ASN A 330 3.69 -10.71 -22.30
N GLU A 331 2.84 -11.65 -21.88
CA GLU A 331 2.08 -12.52 -22.79
C GLU A 331 1.25 -11.71 -23.81
N ASP A 332 1.14 -12.23 -25.04
CA ASP A 332 0.58 -11.57 -26.24
C ASP A 332 1.24 -10.21 -26.64
N ASN A 333 2.26 -9.72 -25.92
CA ASN A 333 2.73 -8.34 -25.97
C ASN A 333 4.23 -8.17 -26.29
N ASP A 334 4.60 -8.34 -27.56
CA ASP A 334 5.98 -8.26 -28.08
C ASP A 334 6.54 -6.80 -28.14
N ILE A 335 7.22 -6.33 -27.09
CA ILE A 335 7.64 -4.92 -26.92
C ILE A 335 8.96 -4.60 -27.66
N THR A 336 8.99 -3.54 -28.48
CA THR A 336 10.19 -3.16 -29.27
C THR A 336 10.87 -1.88 -28.77
N LEU A 337 12.08 -2.01 -28.24
CA LEU A 337 12.93 -0.91 -27.73
C LEU A 337 13.65 -0.16 -28.88
N SER A 338 12.88 0.53 -29.72
CA SER A 338 13.40 1.51 -30.69
C SER A 338 13.89 2.77 -29.96
N ASN A 339 14.81 3.53 -30.57
CA ASN A 339 15.24 4.84 -30.04
C ASN A 339 14.09 5.86 -29.99
N ASP A 340 14.20 6.86 -29.11
CA ASP A 340 13.24 7.98 -28.97
C ASP A 340 11.79 7.49 -28.70
N LYS A 341 11.61 6.54 -27.78
CA LYS A 341 10.29 5.98 -27.46
C LYS A 341 9.93 6.14 -25.99
N ASP A 342 8.67 6.48 -25.81
CA ASP A 342 7.92 6.50 -24.56
C ASP A 342 6.85 5.42 -24.71
N ILE A 343 6.88 4.41 -23.83
CA ILE A 343 6.11 3.17 -23.97
C ILE A 343 5.48 2.87 -22.61
N SER A 344 4.17 3.06 -22.48
CA SER A 344 3.42 2.53 -21.34
C SER A 344 3.62 1.01 -21.24
N LEU A 345 3.80 0.47 -20.03
CA LEU A 345 4.07 -0.96 -19.80
C LEU A 345 2.93 -1.60 -18.99
N MET A 346 2.60 -0.99 -17.86
CA MET A 346 1.48 -1.31 -16.99
C MET A 346 0.97 -0.01 -16.36
N GLU A 347 -0.05 -0.04 -15.51
CA GLU A 347 -0.43 1.17 -14.76
C GLU A 347 0.72 1.59 -13.83
N GLY A 348 0.85 2.90 -13.60
CA GLY A 348 1.96 3.50 -12.85
C GLY A 348 3.33 3.48 -13.58
N VAL A 349 3.68 2.43 -14.32
CA VAL A 349 5.05 2.18 -14.81
C VAL A 349 5.17 2.21 -16.33
N ARG A 350 6.15 2.98 -16.81
CA ARG A 350 6.42 3.28 -18.23
C ARG A 350 7.89 3.03 -18.57
N ILE A 351 8.18 2.78 -19.84
CA ILE A 351 9.53 2.61 -20.41
C ILE A 351 9.90 3.85 -21.23
N LYS A 352 11.13 4.36 -21.02
CA LYS A 352 11.73 5.44 -21.83
C LYS A 352 13.03 4.97 -22.47
N THR A 353 13.19 5.22 -23.78
CA THR A 353 14.41 4.90 -24.53
C THR A 353 15.09 6.16 -25.06
N ALA A 354 16.43 6.18 -25.03
CA ALA A 354 17.19 7.35 -25.47
C ALA A 354 17.12 7.57 -26.99
N ASP A 355 17.32 8.82 -27.40
CA ASP A 355 17.76 9.18 -28.76
C ASP A 355 19.30 9.32 -28.79
N PRO A 356 20.05 8.31 -29.26
CA PRO A 356 21.50 8.40 -29.37
C PRO A 356 21.90 9.32 -30.54
N SER A 357 22.98 10.08 -30.37
CA SER A 357 23.40 11.05 -31.38
C SER A 357 23.86 10.37 -32.68
N SER A 358 23.82 11.07 -33.81
CA SER A 358 24.18 10.51 -35.12
C SER A 358 25.64 10.02 -35.26
N ASP A 359 26.50 10.36 -34.30
CA ASP A 359 27.90 9.94 -34.23
C ASP A 359 28.10 8.68 -33.36
N GLU A 360 27.06 8.20 -32.68
CA GLU A 360 27.03 6.93 -31.94
C GLU A 360 26.64 5.75 -32.85
N PRO A 361 26.97 4.49 -32.47
CA PRO A 361 26.49 3.30 -33.18
C PRO A 361 24.95 3.26 -33.23
N ALA A 362 24.37 3.01 -34.41
CA ALA A 362 22.91 3.03 -34.62
C ALA A 362 22.14 1.96 -33.83
N ASP A 363 22.83 0.91 -33.37
CA ASP A 363 22.34 -0.16 -32.50
C ASP A 363 22.39 0.19 -31.00
N THR A 364 23.00 1.33 -30.62
CA THR A 364 23.12 1.81 -29.23
C THR A 364 21.78 1.84 -28.51
N LEU A 365 21.66 1.07 -27.42
CA LEU A 365 20.50 1.03 -26.54
C LEU A 365 20.85 1.64 -25.18
N ARG A 366 20.04 2.59 -24.73
CA ARG A 366 19.97 3.09 -23.35
C ARG A 366 18.50 3.29 -23.03
N TRP A 367 18.02 2.74 -21.92
CA TRP A 367 16.61 2.78 -21.55
C TRP A 367 16.42 2.61 -20.04
N TYR A 368 15.24 2.93 -19.54
CA TYR A 368 14.87 2.77 -18.13
C TYR A 368 13.34 2.65 -17.97
N ILE A 369 12.91 2.08 -16.84
CA ILE A 369 11.52 2.20 -16.36
C ILE A 369 11.35 3.47 -15.51
N TYR A 370 10.15 4.04 -15.49
CA TYR A 370 9.83 5.24 -14.73
C TYR A 370 8.34 5.32 -14.33
N LYS A 371 8.05 6.07 -13.26
CA LYS A 371 6.70 6.43 -12.77
C LYS A 371 6.44 7.91 -13.02
N GLU A 372 5.21 8.25 -13.41
CA GLU A 372 4.75 9.64 -13.53
C GLU A 372 4.00 10.04 -12.26
N VAL A 373 4.38 11.15 -11.63
CA VAL A 373 3.73 11.69 -10.43
C VAL A 373 3.32 13.13 -10.73
N THR A 374 2.05 13.47 -10.49
CA THR A 374 1.55 14.84 -10.65
C THR A 374 1.30 15.47 -9.29
N ILE A 375 1.90 16.65 -9.07
CA ILE A 375 1.61 17.51 -7.92
C ILE A 375 0.61 18.56 -8.38
N GLU A 376 -0.56 18.59 -7.76
CA GLU A 376 -1.59 19.59 -8.05
C GLU A 376 -1.27 20.95 -7.42
N GLY A 377 -1.83 22.02 -7.99
CA GLY A 377 -1.67 23.37 -7.47
C GLY A 377 -2.84 23.79 -6.58
N GLU A 378 -2.56 24.53 -5.49
CA GLU A 378 -3.60 25.18 -4.67
C GLU A 378 -4.55 26.01 -5.56
N GLY A 379 -5.76 25.50 -5.77
CA GLY A 379 -6.75 26.06 -6.70
C GLY A 379 -7.33 25.07 -7.72
N ALA A 380 -6.87 23.82 -7.79
CA ALA A 380 -7.45 22.74 -8.60
C ALA A 380 -8.75 22.13 -8.00
N ASP A 381 -9.56 22.95 -7.32
CA ASP A 381 -10.75 22.51 -6.60
C ASP A 381 -11.92 22.22 -7.56
N ALA A 382 -12.14 20.93 -7.83
CA ALA A 382 -13.24 20.30 -8.58
C ALA A 382 -13.61 20.90 -9.96
N GLU A 383 -13.27 20.18 -11.05
CA GLU A 383 -14.14 20.25 -12.24
C GLU A 383 -15.54 19.71 -11.85
N PRO A 384 -16.63 20.46 -12.11
CA PRO A 384 -17.96 19.98 -11.76
C PRO A 384 -18.35 18.83 -12.68
N VAL A 385 -18.46 17.63 -12.11
CA VAL A 385 -19.00 16.45 -12.80
C VAL A 385 -20.31 16.84 -13.47
N ALA A 386 -20.36 16.75 -14.80
CA ALA A 386 -21.49 17.24 -15.57
C ALA A 386 -22.74 16.42 -15.23
N GLU A 387 -23.70 17.07 -14.56
CA GLU A 387 -24.97 16.49 -14.14
C GLU A 387 -25.67 15.84 -15.35
N ALA A 388 -25.76 14.52 -15.35
CA ALA A 388 -26.23 13.75 -16.49
C ALA A 388 -27.73 13.97 -16.68
N GLU A 389 -28.12 14.86 -17.61
CA GLU A 389 -29.53 15.12 -17.95
C GLU A 389 -30.24 13.81 -18.31
N ALA A 390 -31.08 13.32 -17.39
CA ALA A 390 -31.90 12.14 -17.61
C ALA A 390 -32.88 12.42 -18.76
N ALA A 391 -32.63 11.80 -19.91
CA ALA A 391 -33.44 11.98 -21.11
C ALA A 391 -34.88 11.51 -20.87
N ALA A 392 -35.80 12.47 -20.68
CA ALA A 392 -37.22 12.20 -20.53
C ALA A 392 -37.79 11.64 -21.84
N GLU A 393 -38.26 10.38 -21.80
CA GLU A 393 -38.89 9.72 -22.94
C GLU A 393 -40.29 10.33 -23.19
N GLU A 394 -40.45 11.14 -24.23
CA GLU A 394 -41.75 11.69 -24.63
C GLU A 394 -42.67 10.60 -25.19
N VAL A 395 -43.57 10.08 -24.34
CA VAL A 395 -44.65 9.18 -24.76
C VAL A 395 -45.81 10.00 -25.35
N GLU A 396 -46.07 9.87 -26.65
CA GLU A 396 -47.27 10.45 -27.27
C GLU A 396 -48.57 9.76 -26.77
N GLU A 397 -49.43 10.49 -26.06
CA GLU A 397 -50.83 10.10 -25.87
C GLU A 397 -51.77 10.77 -26.89
N ALA A 398 -52.61 9.97 -27.53
CA ALA A 398 -53.71 10.43 -28.38
C ALA A 398 -54.97 10.78 -27.54
N PRO A 399 -55.75 11.82 -27.89
CA PRO A 399 -56.70 12.43 -26.95
C PRO A 399 -58.17 11.94 -27.06
N VAL A 400 -58.94 12.22 -25.98
CA VAL A 400 -60.42 12.13 -25.86
C VAL A 400 -60.91 10.65 -25.71
N VAL A 401 -61.79 10.27 -24.76
CA VAL A 401 -63.10 10.87 -24.41
C VAL A 401 -63.48 10.79 -22.92
N GLU A 402 -64.24 11.81 -22.50
CA GLU A 402 -65.02 12.00 -21.28
C GLU A 402 -66.19 10.99 -21.07
N GLU A 403 -66.38 10.47 -19.86
CA GLU A 403 -67.64 10.53 -19.06
C GLU A 403 -67.39 10.00 -17.61
N ALA A 404 -68.27 10.31 -16.65
CA ALA A 404 -68.11 10.00 -15.22
C ALA A 404 -69.07 8.91 -14.72
N ALA A 405 -68.78 8.30 -13.56
CA ALA A 405 -69.71 8.28 -12.41
C ALA A 405 -69.28 7.42 -11.19
N ALA A 406 -69.66 7.93 -10.01
CA ALA A 406 -70.10 7.20 -8.81
C ALA A 406 -69.11 6.30 -8.01
N ALA A 407 -69.35 6.27 -6.70
CA ALA A 407 -68.62 5.46 -5.72
C ALA A 407 -69.54 4.39 -5.08
N ALA A 408 -68.94 3.30 -4.60
CA ALA A 408 -69.51 2.41 -3.59
C ALA A 408 -68.37 1.71 -2.82
N ALA A 409 -68.68 1.19 -1.62
CA ALA A 409 -67.73 0.50 -0.72
C ALA A 409 -68.20 -0.94 -0.43
N VAL A 410 -67.73 -1.53 0.69
CA VAL A 410 -67.96 -2.91 1.17
C VAL A 410 -67.04 -3.93 0.49
N ALA A 411 -66.10 -4.66 1.13
CA ALA A 411 -65.85 -5.11 2.52
C ALA A 411 -66.50 -6.47 2.92
N ALA A 412 -65.70 -7.54 2.81
CA ALA A 412 -65.77 -8.83 3.52
C ALA A 412 -64.49 -9.63 3.16
N GLU A 413 -63.89 -10.59 3.89
CA GLU A 413 -63.84 -11.02 5.31
C GLU A 413 -63.72 -12.57 5.37
N GLU A 414 -62.62 -13.05 6.00
CA GLU A 414 -62.37 -14.39 6.59
C GLU A 414 -62.33 -15.72 5.79
N ALA A 415 -61.80 -16.73 6.52
CA ALA A 415 -61.66 -18.18 6.27
C ALA A 415 -60.65 -18.63 5.18
N VAL A 416 -59.53 -19.32 5.45
CA VAL A 416 -59.13 -20.35 6.45
C VAL A 416 -59.79 -21.73 6.26
N THR A 417 -58.98 -22.70 5.81
CA THR A 417 -59.04 -24.12 6.19
C THR A 417 -57.65 -24.77 6.06
N GLU A 418 -57.21 -25.47 7.11
CA GLU A 418 -56.10 -26.45 7.04
C GLU A 418 -56.56 -27.73 6.30
N THR A 419 -55.61 -28.59 5.87
CA THR A 419 -55.42 -29.95 6.46
C THR A 419 -54.29 -30.76 5.77
N THR A 420 -53.24 -31.04 6.55
CA THR A 420 -52.58 -32.35 6.78
C THR A 420 -52.63 -33.50 5.73
N GLU A 421 -51.46 -34.13 5.51
CA GLU A 421 -51.26 -35.59 5.80
C GLU A 421 -49.75 -35.91 5.99
N ALA A 422 -49.40 -37.08 6.58
CA ALA A 422 -48.02 -37.45 6.98
C ALA A 422 -47.77 -38.98 7.11
N ALA A 423 -46.50 -39.40 7.00
CA ALA A 423 -45.89 -40.70 7.39
C ALA A 423 -44.33 -40.52 7.35
N GLU A 424 -43.42 -41.17 8.11
CA GLU A 424 -43.26 -42.55 8.65
C GLU A 424 -43.10 -43.63 7.54
N GLU A 425 -42.28 -44.70 7.58
CA GLU A 425 -41.30 -45.32 8.51
C GLU A 425 -40.30 -46.18 7.62
N ALA A 426 -39.15 -46.76 7.99
CA ALA A 426 -38.42 -46.97 9.25
C ALA A 426 -36.88 -47.25 9.07
N VAL A 427 -36.20 -47.40 10.22
CA VAL A 427 -34.82 -47.83 10.57
C VAL A 427 -34.32 -49.21 10.06
N THR A 428 -32.99 -49.40 9.87
CA THR A 428 -32.12 -50.58 10.29
C THR A 428 -30.65 -50.41 9.80
N GLU A 429 -29.61 -50.40 10.66
CA GLU A 429 -28.77 -51.52 11.20
C GLU A 429 -27.75 -52.16 10.22
N THR A 430 -26.51 -52.59 10.56
CA THR A 430 -25.54 -52.43 11.69
C THR A 430 -24.13 -52.93 11.24
N THR A 431 -23.14 -53.06 12.15
CA THR A 431 -21.82 -53.77 12.04
C THR A 431 -20.65 -52.97 11.42
N GLU A 432 -19.38 -53.07 11.87
CA GLU A 432 -18.78 -53.80 13.02
C GLU A 432 -17.46 -53.15 13.53
N ALA A 433 -17.10 -53.44 14.81
CA ALA A 433 -15.76 -53.57 15.46
C ALA A 433 -14.44 -52.97 14.86
N ALA A 434 -13.40 -52.58 15.65
CA ALA A 434 -13.23 -52.37 17.11
C ALA A 434 -11.83 -51.77 17.46
N GLU A 435 -11.70 -51.28 18.70
CA GLU A 435 -10.59 -51.41 19.70
C GLU A 435 -9.40 -52.39 19.38
N GLU A 436 -8.15 -52.26 19.89
CA GLU A 436 -7.45 -51.28 20.77
C GLU A 436 -5.89 -51.53 20.75
N ALA A 437 -5.11 -50.64 21.39
CA ALA A 437 -3.96 -50.91 22.30
C ALA A 437 -2.50 -51.33 21.86
N VAL A 438 -1.55 -50.40 22.14
CA VAL A 438 -0.33 -50.54 23.02
C VAL A 438 0.97 -51.25 22.50
N THR A 439 2.11 -50.86 23.14
CA THR A 439 3.56 -51.24 23.01
C THR A 439 4.35 -50.55 21.88
N GLU A 440 5.48 -49.83 22.04
CA GLU A 440 6.59 -49.67 23.05
C GLU A 440 7.88 -50.48 22.72
N THR A 441 9.06 -49.86 22.94
CA THR A 441 10.46 -50.42 22.88
C THR A 441 11.04 -50.71 21.46
N THR A 442 12.35 -50.62 21.13
CA THR A 442 13.61 -50.18 21.82
C THR A 442 14.77 -50.03 20.81
N GLU A 443 15.81 -49.24 21.15
CA GLU A 443 17.25 -49.41 20.77
C GLU A 443 17.68 -49.30 19.27
N ALA A 444 18.93 -48.97 18.88
CA ALA A 444 20.03 -48.25 19.55
C ALA A 444 21.13 -47.78 18.56
N ALA A 445 21.97 -46.86 19.04
CA ALA A 445 23.30 -46.36 18.62
C ALA A 445 24.11 -46.99 17.45
N GLU A 446 24.69 -46.09 16.64
CA GLU A 446 26.15 -45.90 16.34
C GLU A 446 26.21 -44.51 15.62
N GLU A 447 26.85 -43.44 16.09
CA GLU A 447 28.21 -43.18 16.61
C GLU A 447 29.36 -43.39 15.61
N ALA A 448 29.86 -42.30 15.02
CA ALA A 448 31.27 -42.07 14.73
C ALA A 448 31.52 -40.58 14.38
N ALA A 449 32.42 -39.91 15.11
CA ALA A 449 32.86 -38.53 14.84
C ALA A 449 34.37 -38.48 14.57
N ASN A 450 34.81 -37.49 13.78
CA ASN A 450 36.16 -36.89 13.79
C ASN A 450 36.11 -35.62 12.90
N GLU A 451 36.14 -34.35 13.34
CA GLU A 451 36.83 -33.62 14.42
C GLU A 451 38.22 -33.02 14.02
N THR A 452 38.39 -31.72 14.38
CA THR A 452 39.65 -30.91 14.55
C THR A 452 40.58 -30.65 13.32
N ALA A 453 41.38 -29.56 13.22
CA ALA A 453 41.60 -28.35 14.06
C ALA A 453 42.38 -27.22 13.30
N GLU A 454 42.30 -25.97 13.82
CA GLU A 454 43.34 -24.89 13.96
C GLU A 454 44.29 -24.46 12.78
N ALA A 455 44.92 -23.27 12.74
CA ALA A 455 44.69 -21.91 13.31
C ALA A 455 45.75 -20.89 12.79
N ALA A 456 45.57 -19.59 13.12
CA ALA A 456 46.61 -18.57 13.40
C ALA A 456 47.38 -17.78 12.29
N LYS A 457 46.95 -16.49 12.14
CA LYS A 457 47.73 -15.23 12.34
C LYS A 457 48.70 -14.60 11.29
N GLU A 458 48.42 -13.32 11.02
CA GLU A 458 49.32 -12.13 11.04
C GLU A 458 49.97 -11.51 9.75
N ALA A 459 49.82 -10.17 9.66
CA ALA A 459 50.63 -9.13 8.97
C ALA A 459 50.65 -8.99 7.41
N ALA A 460 50.43 -7.75 6.96
CA ALA A 460 50.80 -7.19 5.64
C ALA A 460 52.13 -6.40 5.74
N PRO A 461 52.82 -6.06 4.61
CA PRO A 461 52.54 -4.77 3.95
C PRO A 461 52.82 -4.69 2.42
N GLY A 462 52.33 -3.64 1.74
CA GLY A 462 52.86 -3.21 0.42
C GLY A 462 51.86 -2.46 -0.47
N PHE A 463 52.25 -1.29 -0.99
CA PHE A 463 51.51 -0.49 -1.99
C PHE A 463 51.87 -0.91 -3.43
N GLU A 464 50.89 -0.87 -4.35
CA GLU A 464 50.98 -0.08 -5.60
C GLU A 464 49.59 0.09 -6.23
N SER A 465 49.39 1.15 -7.04
CA SER A 465 48.06 1.68 -7.38
C SER A 465 47.68 1.51 -8.86
N ILE A 466 46.42 1.14 -9.15
CA ILE A 466 45.78 1.29 -10.47
C ILE A 466 44.33 1.80 -10.27
N PHE A 467 43.88 2.69 -11.14
CA PHE A 467 42.54 3.28 -11.13
C PHE A 467 41.46 2.30 -11.63
N ALA A 468 40.26 2.37 -11.05
CA ALA A 468 39.01 1.93 -11.64
C ALA A 468 37.93 2.99 -11.34
N ILE A 469 36.96 3.17 -12.26
CA ILE A 469 35.97 4.25 -12.18
C ILE A 469 34.74 3.74 -11.44
N THR A 470 34.45 4.30 -10.26
CA THR A 470 33.16 4.15 -9.58
C THR A 470 32.17 5.16 -10.15
N GLY A 471 31.21 4.71 -10.95
CA GLY A 471 30.04 5.52 -11.29
C GLY A 471 29.17 5.71 -10.04
N LEU A 472 28.93 6.96 -9.65
CA LEU A 472 28.10 7.28 -8.49
C LEU A 472 26.63 7.32 -8.95
N LEU A 473 25.90 6.25 -8.65
CA LEU A 473 24.44 6.21 -8.84
C LEU A 473 23.78 6.99 -7.69
N ALA A 474 23.03 8.02 -8.05
CA ALA A 474 22.04 8.63 -7.18
C ALA A 474 20.66 8.21 -7.69
N VAL A 475 19.99 7.36 -6.91
CA VAL A 475 18.54 7.13 -6.99
C VAL A 475 17.90 8.20 -6.09
N ALA A 476 16.79 8.78 -6.54
CA ALA A 476 16.09 9.83 -5.82
C ALA A 476 14.65 9.40 -5.55
N TYR A 477 14.30 9.28 -4.28
CA TYR A 477 12.94 9.09 -3.82
C TYR A 477 12.15 10.41 -3.89
N LEU A 478 10.83 10.35 -3.73
CA LEU A 478 9.93 11.51 -3.66
C LEU A 478 8.82 11.20 -2.66
N VAL A 479 8.82 11.90 -1.52
CA VAL A 479 7.81 11.72 -0.46
C VAL A 479 6.70 12.75 -0.65
N LEU A 480 5.47 12.29 -0.85
CA LEU A 480 4.27 13.14 -0.89
C LEU A 480 3.75 13.37 0.53
N GLY A 481 4.35 14.34 1.24
CA GLY A 481 3.85 14.74 2.55
C GLY A 481 2.47 15.39 2.46
N ARG A 482 1.44 14.74 3.03
CA ARG A 482 0.16 15.40 3.36
C ARG A 482 0.46 16.57 4.32
N ARG A 483 -0.22 17.70 4.14
CA ARG A 483 -0.16 18.84 5.07
C ARG A 483 -1.33 18.81 6.05
N GLU A 484 -1.04 19.20 7.29
CA GLU A 484 -2.02 19.69 8.28
C GLU A 484 -2.70 21.00 7.84
#